data_AF-A0A6S6XKV2-F1
#
_entry.id   AF-A0A6S6XKV2-F1
#
_cell.length_a   1.000
_cell.length_b   1.000
_cell.length_c   1.000
_cell.angle_alpha   90.00
_cell.angle_beta   90.00
_cell.angle_gamma   90.00
#
_symmetry.space_group_name_H-M   'P 1'
#
loop_
_entity.id
_entity.type
_entity.pdbx_description
1 polymer ?
#
loop_
_entity_poly.entity_id
_entity_poly.type
_entity_poly.pdbx_seq_one_letter_code
_entity_poly.pdbx_strand_id
1 'polypeptide(L)'
;MREFINVARVKGMYQGKVINSISNPCKITVKRKYHCICEHVYKTFQITDARNVESRVYYNGVRQFEWNHVTMIAVGYEIRTKYIDSKDYKKIRTDYGNVLFFSPTNAHKYLLRIPNLPVCIILKDKVTVEFPVIAAFSNI
;
A
#
# COMPACT_ATOMS: atom_id res chain seq x y z
N MET A 1 10.85 -24.84 -27.17
CA MET A 1 10.39 -23.98 -28.27
C MET A 1 9.98 -22.64 -27.64
N ARG A 2 10.72 -21.56 -27.91
CA ARG A 2 10.42 -20.22 -27.39
C ARG A 2 9.85 -19.40 -28.54
N GLU A 3 8.60 -18.98 -28.44
CA GLU A 3 8.03 -18.02 -29.38
C GLU A 3 8.52 -16.63 -29.01
N PHE A 4 9.20 -15.97 -29.96
CA PHE A 4 9.65 -14.60 -29.81
C PHE A 4 8.58 -13.67 -30.38
N ILE A 5 7.92 -12.91 -29.50
CA ILE A 5 7.03 -11.83 -29.92
C ILE A 5 7.92 -10.63 -30.28
N ASN A 6 8.20 -10.47 -31.56
CA ASN A 6 9.17 -9.48 -32.06
C ASN A 6 8.64 -8.04 -32.19
N VAL A 7 7.36 -7.81 -31.88
CA VAL A 7 6.72 -6.49 -32.08
C VAL A 7 5.74 -6.20 -30.96
N ALA A 8 5.97 -5.10 -30.22
CA ALA A 8 4.98 -4.54 -29.30
C ALA A 8 4.29 -3.34 -29.98
N ARG A 9 2.96 -3.39 -30.07
CA ARG A 9 2.13 -2.31 -30.59
C ARG A 9 1.30 -1.73 -29.45
N VAL A 10 1.37 -0.42 -29.27
CA VAL A 10 0.50 0.30 -28.33
C VAL A 10 -0.31 1.33 -29.11
N LYS A 11 -1.62 1.28 -28.91
CA LYS A 11 -2.57 2.31 -29.35
C LYS A 11 -3.19 2.97 -28.13
N GLY A 12 -3.31 4.28 -28.16
CA GLY A 12 -3.95 5.05 -27.09
C GLY A 12 -4.36 6.43 -27.56
N MET A 13 -4.86 7.26 -26.63
CA MET A 13 -5.16 8.66 -26.86
C MET A 13 -4.44 9.54 -25.84
N TYR A 14 -3.86 10.64 -26.30
CA TYR A 14 -3.28 11.67 -25.44
C TYR A 14 -3.75 13.04 -25.94
N GLN A 15 -4.34 13.84 -25.06
CA GLN A 15 -4.93 15.15 -25.38
C GLN A 15 -5.90 15.11 -26.58
N GLY A 16 -6.77 14.10 -26.63
CA GLY A 16 -7.77 13.93 -27.70
C GLY A 16 -7.19 13.49 -29.06
N LYS A 17 -5.88 13.30 -29.17
CA LYS A 17 -5.24 12.78 -30.38
C LYS A 17 -4.90 11.30 -30.21
N VAL A 18 -5.19 10.51 -31.25
CA VAL A 18 -4.83 9.09 -31.29
C VAL A 18 -3.33 8.97 -31.48
N ILE A 19 -2.68 8.24 -30.58
CA ILE A 19 -1.26 7.89 -30.68
C ILE A 19 -1.16 6.40 -30.99
N ASN A 20 -0.43 6.10 -32.06
CA ASN A 20 -0.03 4.76 -32.43
C ASN A 20 1.50 4.70 -32.35
N SER A 21 2.04 3.78 -31.55
CA SER A 21 3.49 3.55 -31.48
C SER A 21 3.80 2.07 -31.67
N ILE A 22 4.80 1.80 -32.50
CA ILE A 22 5.33 0.47 -32.80
C ILE A 22 6.81 0.51 -32.41
N SER A 23 7.22 -0.35 -31.48
CA SER A 23 8.62 -0.41 -31.03
C SER A 23 9.12 -1.84 -30.94
N ASN A 24 10.44 -1.99 -31.12
CA ASN A 24 11.16 -3.24 -30.90
C ASN A 24 11.24 -3.50 -29.38
N PRO A 25 10.71 -4.62 -28.85
CA PRO A 25 10.70 -4.90 -27.41
C PRO A 25 12.12 -5.00 -26.81
N CYS A 26 13.16 -5.22 -27.62
CA CYS A 26 14.54 -5.40 -27.16
C CYS A 26 15.23 -4.10 -26.68
N LYS A 27 14.57 -2.95 -26.71
CA LYS A 27 15.16 -1.67 -26.28
C LYS A 27 14.34 -0.88 -25.26
N ILE A 28 13.50 -1.56 -24.48
CA ILE A 28 12.94 -0.98 -23.25
C ILE A 28 13.54 -1.70 -22.05
N THR A 29 14.77 -1.36 -21.69
CA THR A 29 15.32 -1.70 -20.38
C THR A 29 14.76 -0.71 -19.38
N VAL A 30 13.60 -0.99 -18.79
CA VAL A 30 13.17 -0.26 -17.58
C VAL A 30 14.12 -0.68 -16.46
N LYS A 31 15.25 0.03 -16.31
CA LYS A 31 16.04 -0.05 -15.07
C LYS A 31 15.16 0.53 -13.96
N ARG A 32 14.41 -0.33 -13.26
CA ARG A 32 13.73 0.05 -12.03
C ARG A 32 14.83 0.34 -10.99
N LYS A 33 15.20 1.62 -10.84
CA LYS A 33 16.08 2.07 -9.74
C LYS A 33 15.53 1.70 -8.36
N TYR A 34 14.22 1.40 -8.28
CA TYR A 34 13.54 1.02 -7.06
C TYR A 34 12.63 -0.21 -7.28
N HIS A 35 12.74 -1.20 -6.41
CA HIS A 35 11.74 -2.26 -6.28
C HIS A 35 10.70 -1.80 -5.25
N CYS A 36 9.47 -1.56 -5.67
CA CYS A 36 8.40 -1.12 -4.76
C CYS A 36 7.42 -2.26 -4.53
N ILE A 37 7.17 -2.57 -3.25
CA ILE A 37 6.16 -3.53 -2.81
C ILE A 37 5.07 -2.73 -2.08
N CYS A 38 3.81 -3.01 -2.39
CA CYS A 38 2.66 -2.36 -1.77
C CYS A 38 1.74 -3.44 -1.23
N GLU A 39 1.45 -3.36 0.06
CA GLU A 39 0.52 -4.25 0.75
C GLU A 39 -0.68 -3.45 1.20
N HIS A 40 -1.88 -3.92 0.87
CA HIS A 40 -3.11 -3.21 1.18
C HIS A 40 -3.71 -3.74 2.49
N VAL A 41 -3.88 -2.86 3.47
CA VAL A 41 -4.50 -3.18 4.75
C VAL A 41 -5.98 -2.88 4.69
N TYR A 42 -6.79 -3.86 5.10
CA TYR A 42 -8.24 -3.75 5.25
C TYR A 42 -8.62 -4.15 6.69
N LYS A 43 -9.17 -3.21 7.46
CA LYS A 43 -9.62 -3.45 8.85
C LYS A 43 -11.06 -3.00 9.02
N THR A 44 -11.87 -3.87 9.62
CA THR A 44 -13.28 -3.58 9.91
C THR A 44 -13.51 -3.65 11.41
N PHE A 45 -14.15 -2.61 11.95
CA PHE A 45 -14.47 -2.48 13.36
C PHE A 45 -15.99 -2.51 13.53
N GLN A 46 -16.48 -3.38 14.42
CA GLN A 46 -17.87 -3.34 14.86
C GLN A 46 -18.07 -2.10 15.75
N ILE A 47 -18.75 -1.09 15.21
CA ILE A 47 -19.07 0.18 15.88
C ILE A 47 -20.48 0.58 15.44
N THR A 48 -21.45 0.28 16.30
CA THR A 48 -22.88 0.51 16.05
C THR A 48 -23.24 1.99 16.12
N ASP A 49 -24.00 2.45 15.13
CA ASP A 49 -24.55 3.81 15.01
C ASP A 49 -23.48 4.92 15.15
N ALA A 50 -22.29 4.66 14.59
CA ALA A 50 -21.17 5.60 14.63
C ALA A 50 -21.45 6.84 13.79
N ARG A 51 -21.35 8.03 14.41
CA ARG A 51 -21.47 9.34 13.73
C ARG A 51 -20.17 10.11 13.83
N ASN A 52 -19.97 11.08 12.93
CA ASN A 52 -18.78 11.95 12.88
C ASN A 52 -17.46 11.16 12.98
N VAL A 53 -17.36 10.11 12.17
CA VAL A 53 -16.22 9.19 12.22
C VAL A 53 -15.01 9.80 11.53
N GLU A 54 -13.89 9.86 12.24
CA GLU A 54 -12.58 10.26 11.71
C GLU A 54 -11.57 9.16 11.99
N SER A 55 -10.97 8.61 10.93
CA SER A 55 -9.91 7.61 11.04
C SER A 55 -8.57 8.18 10.59
N ARG A 56 -7.51 7.87 11.35
CA ARG A 56 -6.12 8.21 11.02
C ARG A 56 -5.23 6.99 11.21
N VAL A 57 -4.22 6.89 10.36
CA VAL A 57 -3.20 5.85 10.44
C VAL A 57 -1.87 6.47 10.80
N TYR A 58 -1.19 5.86 11.75
CA TYR A 58 0.10 6.28 12.25
C TYR A 58 1.11 5.15 12.07
N TYR A 59 2.34 5.55 11.74
CA TYR A 59 3.47 4.65 11.79
C TYR A 59 3.74 4.22 13.23
N ASN A 60 3.89 2.91 13.46
CA ASN A 60 4.11 2.32 14.78
C ASN A 60 5.37 1.44 14.79
N GLY A 61 6.45 1.97 14.21
CA GLY A 61 7.76 1.32 14.23
C GLY A 61 7.98 0.30 13.12
N VAL A 62 9.24 -0.15 13.03
CA VAL A 62 9.70 -1.17 12.09
C VAL A 62 10.55 -2.18 12.86
N ARG A 63 10.38 -3.45 12.55
CA ARG A 63 11.26 -4.52 13.04
C ARG A 63 11.82 -5.28 11.85
N GLN A 64 13.08 -5.65 11.94
CA GLN A 64 13.76 -6.43 10.91
C GLN A 64 14.14 -7.78 11.50
N PHE A 65 13.93 -8.82 10.71
CA PHE A 65 14.26 -10.19 11.07
C PHE A 65 14.98 -10.83 9.89
N GLU A 66 15.96 -11.67 10.17
CA GLU A 66 16.63 -12.48 9.16
C GLU A 66 16.27 -13.95 9.39
N TRP A 67 15.82 -14.62 8.33
CA TRP A 67 15.50 -16.05 8.35
C TRP A 67 16.01 -16.67 7.05
N ASN A 68 16.86 -17.69 7.12
CA ASN A 68 17.41 -18.41 5.94
C ASN A 68 17.95 -17.47 4.85
N HIS A 69 18.77 -16.47 5.21
CA HIS A 69 19.32 -15.45 4.29
C HIS A 69 18.27 -14.57 3.60
N VAL A 70 17.04 -14.54 4.13
CA VAL A 70 15.97 -13.65 3.70
C VAL A 70 15.72 -12.63 4.80
N THR A 71 15.82 -11.35 4.47
CA THR A 71 15.48 -10.25 5.38
C THR A 71 14.00 -9.92 5.27
N MET A 72 13.28 -10.03 6.38
CA MET A 72 11.88 -9.63 6.53
C MET A 72 11.79 -8.30 7.26
N ILE A 73 10.94 -7.41 6.77
CA ILE A 73 10.66 -6.11 7.36
C ILE A 73 9.20 -6.11 7.83
N ALA A 74 8.99 -6.08 9.13
CA ALA A 74 7.68 -5.89 9.74
C ALA A 74 7.44 -4.40 10.01
N VAL A 75 6.45 -3.83 9.32
CA VAL A 75 6.06 -2.43 9.46
C VAL A 75 4.82 -2.35 10.33
N GLY A 76 4.96 -1.78 11.52
CA GLY A 76 3.87 -1.56 12.44
C GLY A 76 3.04 -0.34 12.08
N TYR A 77 1.73 -0.46 12.27
CA TYR A 77 0.80 0.65 12.15
C TYR A 77 -0.16 0.70 13.33
N GLU A 78 -0.67 1.89 13.59
CA GLU A 78 -1.75 2.17 14.53
C GLU A 78 -2.89 2.86 13.79
N ILE A 79 -4.11 2.35 13.94
CA ILE A 79 -5.33 2.97 13.43
C ILE A 79 -6.03 3.61 14.62
N ARG A 80 -6.29 4.91 14.56
CA ARG A 80 -7.14 5.62 15.53
C ARG A 80 -8.42 6.09 14.84
N THR A 81 -9.56 5.59 15.32
CA THR A 81 -10.88 5.99 14.84
C THR A 81 -11.62 6.71 15.95
N LYS A 82 -11.87 8.00 15.76
CA LYS A 82 -12.72 8.83 16.62
C LYS A 82 -14.14 8.80 16.10
N TYR A 83 -15.13 8.72 16.98
CA TYR A 83 -16.54 8.72 16.61
C TYR A 83 -17.42 9.20 17.78
N ILE A 84 -18.68 9.52 17.47
CA ILE A 84 -19.74 9.74 18.45
C ILE A 84 -20.66 8.51 18.43
N ASP A 85 -20.94 7.92 19.59
CA ASP A 85 -21.81 6.75 19.69
C ASP A 85 -23.32 7.12 19.73
N SER A 86 -24.17 6.11 19.87
CA SER A 86 -25.63 6.29 19.94
C SER A 86 -26.10 7.04 21.20
N LYS A 87 -25.24 7.21 22.20
CA LYS A 87 -25.53 7.96 23.44
C LYS A 87 -24.88 9.35 23.45
N ASP A 88 -24.48 9.84 22.27
CA ASP A 88 -23.80 11.12 22.07
C ASP A 88 -22.43 11.24 22.77
N TYR A 89 -21.81 10.12 23.16
CA TYR A 89 -20.47 10.14 23.74
C TYR A 89 -19.38 10.08 22.67
N LYS A 90 -18.39 10.97 22.81
CA LYS A 90 -17.16 10.92 22.01
C LYS A 90 -16.31 9.74 22.46
N LYS A 91 -15.98 8.86 21.53
CA LYS A 91 -15.16 7.68 21.75
C LYS A 91 -13.98 7.63 20.79
N ILE A 92 -12.94 6.92 21.22
CA ILE A 92 -11.76 6.62 20.41
C ILE A 92 -11.56 5.12 20.46
N ARG A 93 -11.46 4.51 19.29
CA ARG A 93 -11.02 3.13 19.13
C ARG A 93 -9.63 3.14 18.52
N THR A 94 -8.73 2.39 19.15
CA THR A 94 -7.37 2.20 18.65
C THR A 94 -7.17 0.73 18.29
N ASP A 95 -6.59 0.47 17.13
CA ASP A 95 -6.20 -0.87 16.68
C ASP A 95 -4.75 -0.84 16.19
N TYR A 96 -4.06 -1.97 16.37
CA TYR A 96 -2.66 -2.12 15.98
C TYR A 96 -2.51 -3.30 15.03
N GLY A 97 -1.57 -3.19 14.11
CA GLY A 97 -1.22 -4.29 13.23
C GLY A 97 0.16 -4.12 12.64
N ASN A 98 0.57 -5.13 11.87
CA ASN A 98 1.82 -5.08 11.13
C ASN A 98 1.60 -5.62 9.72
N VAL A 99 2.41 -5.14 8.78
CA VAL A 99 2.57 -5.71 7.44
C VAL A 99 3.98 -6.26 7.31
N LEU A 100 4.14 -7.39 6.64
CA LEU A 100 5.44 -8.03 6.39
C LEU A 100 5.86 -7.82 4.94
N PHE A 101 7.09 -7.36 4.73
CA PHE A 101 7.73 -7.28 3.42
C PHE A 101 8.97 -8.16 3.38
N PHE A 102 9.21 -8.81 2.24
CA PHE A 102 10.49 -9.43 1.96
C PHE A 102 11.41 -8.39 1.32
N SER A 103 12.56 -8.15 1.94
CA SER A 103 13.60 -7.31 1.36
C SER A 103 14.34 -8.09 0.27
N PRO A 104 14.49 -7.53 -0.94
CA PRO A 104 15.35 -8.14 -1.95
C PRO A 104 16.78 -8.30 -1.42
N THR A 105 17.45 -9.40 -1.78
CA THR A 105 18.80 -9.75 -1.30
C THR A 105 19.85 -8.67 -1.58
N ASN A 106 19.65 -7.84 -2.62
CA ASN A 106 20.57 -6.77 -3.02
C ASN A 106 20.15 -5.37 -2.52
N ALA A 107 19.07 -5.28 -1.74
CA ALA A 107 18.57 -3.99 -1.26
C ALA A 107 19.40 -3.48 -0.08
N HIS A 108 19.98 -2.30 -0.22
CA HIS A 108 20.82 -1.69 0.84
C HIS A 108 20.04 -0.69 1.70
N LYS A 109 18.98 -0.10 1.14
CA LYS A 109 18.10 0.87 1.82
C LYS A 109 16.67 0.65 1.36
N TYR A 110 15.74 0.98 2.25
CA TYR A 110 14.32 1.01 1.96
C TYR A 110 13.69 2.29 2.51
N LEU A 111 12.64 2.74 1.85
CA LEU A 111 11.76 3.81 2.29
C LEU A 111 10.38 3.23 2.56
N LEU A 112 9.80 3.57 3.71
CA LEU A 112 8.43 3.19 4.07
C LEU A 112 7.49 4.36 3.89
N ARG A 113 6.30 4.09 3.36
CA ARG A 113 5.22 5.07 3.29
C ARG A 113 3.91 4.46 3.72
N ILE A 114 3.25 5.12 4.66
CA ILE A 114 1.87 4.85 5.08
C ILE A 114 1.12 6.17 4.92
N PRO A 115 0.10 6.25 4.05
CA PRO A 115 -0.67 7.47 3.89
C PRO A 115 -1.54 7.72 5.14
N ASN A 116 -1.60 8.99 5.51
CA ASN A 116 -2.55 9.53 6.47
C ASN A 116 -3.21 10.70 5.74
N LEU A 117 -4.44 10.62 5.26
CA LEU A 117 -5.58 9.84 5.75
C LEU A 117 -5.79 8.50 5.03
N PRO A 118 -6.35 7.47 5.70
CA PRO A 118 -6.84 6.27 5.05
C PRO A 118 -8.18 6.52 4.33
N VAL A 119 -8.58 5.57 3.48
CA VAL A 119 -9.97 5.48 3.02
C VAL A 119 -10.80 4.95 4.18
N CYS A 120 -11.93 5.61 4.47
CA CYS A 120 -12.83 5.25 5.57
C CYS A 120 -14.24 5.06 5.02
N ILE A 121 -14.80 3.87 5.22
CA ILE A 121 -16.17 3.51 4.83
C ILE A 121 -16.98 3.33 6.10
N ILE A 122 -18.03 4.12 6.27
CA ILE A 122 -18.89 4.12 7.45
C ILE A 122 -20.21 3.47 7.06
N LEU A 123 -20.56 2.42 7.78
CA LEU A 123 -21.81 1.69 7.65
C LEU A 123 -22.50 1.68 9.01
N LYS A 124 -23.81 1.40 9.04
CA LYS A 124 -24.63 1.49 10.26
C LYS A 124 -24.01 0.81 11.46
N ASP A 125 -23.48 -0.41 11.28
CA ASP A 125 -22.95 -1.23 12.37
C ASP A 125 -21.42 -1.39 12.34
N LYS A 126 -20.75 -0.82 11.34
CA LYS A 126 -19.32 -1.05 11.13
C LYS A 126 -18.61 0.12 10.48
N VAL A 127 -17.36 0.29 10.88
CA VAL A 127 -16.42 1.23 10.24
C VAL A 127 -15.29 0.40 9.62
N THR A 128 -15.04 0.62 8.34
CA THR A 128 -13.97 -0.02 7.59
C THR A 128 -12.90 1.01 7.23
N VAL A 129 -11.65 0.65 7.48
CA VAL A 129 -10.47 1.49 7.21
C VAL A 129 -9.54 0.75 6.27
N GLU A 130 -9.17 1.43 5.18
CA GLU A 130 -8.34 0.89 4.10
C GLU A 130 -7.17 1.82 3.80
N PHE A 131 -5.96 1.25 3.68
CA PHE A 131 -4.77 2.00 3.32
C PHE A 131 -3.64 1.10 2.81
N PRO A 132 -2.81 1.58 1.88
CA PRO A 132 -1.59 0.89 1.48
C PRO A 132 -0.45 1.13 2.47
N VAL A 133 0.34 0.10 2.72
CA VAL A 133 1.70 0.21 3.27
C VAL A 133 2.66 -0.06 2.13
N ILE A 134 3.57 0.87 1.86
CA ILE A 134 4.48 0.80 0.71
C ILE A 134 5.92 0.73 1.22
N ALA A 135 6.67 -0.25 0.72
CA ALA A 135 8.11 -0.37 0.90
C ALA A 135 8.80 -0.21 -0.46
N ALA A 136 9.66 0.80 -0.58
CA ALA A 136 10.47 1.04 -1.78
C ALA A 136 11.93 0.73 -1.47
N PHE A 137 12.49 -0.28 -2.14
CA PHE A 137 13.85 -0.76 -1.99
C PHE A 137 14.74 -0.20 -3.10
N SER A 138 15.91 0.32 -2.74
CA SER A 138 16.90 0.79 -3.72
C SER A 138 18.05 -0.21 -3.86
N ASN A 139 18.38 -0.54 -5.10
CA ASN A 139 19.58 -1.31 -5.46
C ASN A 139 20.71 -0.34 -5.82
N ILE A 140 21.96 -0.79 -5.64
CA ILE A 140 23.16 -0.12 -6.19
C ILE A 140 23.25 -0.42 -7.68
#